data_AF-A0A0S8JCA1-F1
#
_entry.id   AF-A0A0S8JCA1-F1
#
_cell.length_a   1.000
_cell.length_b   1.000
_cell.length_c   1.000
_cell.angle_alpha   90.00
_cell.angle_beta   90.00
_cell.angle_gamma   90.00
#
_symmetry.space_group_name_H-M   'P 1'
#
loop_
_entity.id
_entity.type
_entity.pdbx_description
1 polymer ?
#
loop_
_entity_poly.entity_id
_entity_poly.type
_entity_poly.pdbx_seq_one_letter_code
_entity_poly.pdbx_strand_id
1 'polypeptide(L)'
;MDKDVFDYIEEGEAAPSRSGVVWNVLTVLVLLTAVIVGVVFLIVFVKPNIGINPFPPPEIPVRIALDTPTPPPKSVLPPTWTPTASPVPLETSTPVPTSTPLPTQEDAVVTQAEEDTESGDGGEIDGDFPVVLHDGSPQYIPATSFHPDVGCNWMGVAGQVIDVNGAPVQGLIVEVGGNLDGENIGNPTILQATGLATAYGEAGFEVKLADEPIESFGSVWIQVLDQAGLPISEKISFFTFDDCERNLIIIYFKQIR
;
A
#
# COMPACT_ATOMS: atom_id res chain seq x y z
N MET A 1 21.77 -64.83 -67.92
CA MET A 1 21.05 -64.14 -69.00
C MET A 1 19.76 -63.56 -68.44
N ASP A 2 19.87 -62.64 -67.48
CA ASP A 2 20.16 -61.21 -67.70
C ASP A 2 18.96 -60.46 -68.24
N LYS A 3 18.25 -59.76 -67.33
CA LYS A 3 17.81 -58.37 -67.52
C LYS A 3 17.72 -57.73 -66.14
N ASP A 4 18.72 -56.92 -65.80
CA ASP A 4 18.68 -55.98 -64.70
C ASP A 4 17.59 -54.93 -65.00
N VAL A 5 16.51 -54.97 -64.22
CA VAL A 5 15.36 -54.05 -64.31
C VAL A 5 15.53 -52.95 -63.26
N PHE A 6 16.65 -52.25 -63.30
CA PHE A 6 16.86 -51.06 -62.48
C PHE A 6 17.74 -50.05 -63.24
N ASP A 7 17.18 -49.52 -64.33
CA ASP A 7 17.62 -48.22 -64.84
C ASP A 7 17.17 -47.17 -63.82
N TYR A 8 18.07 -46.78 -62.93
CA TYR A 8 17.92 -45.58 -62.14
C TYR A 8 18.03 -44.39 -63.11
N ILE A 9 16.91 -43.72 -63.34
CA ILE A 9 16.92 -42.38 -63.94
C ILE A 9 17.66 -41.49 -62.94
N GLU A 10 18.92 -41.20 -63.20
CA GLU A 10 19.60 -40.06 -62.58
C GLU A 10 18.88 -38.80 -63.07
N GLU A 11 17.87 -38.36 -62.32
CA GLU A 11 17.31 -37.02 -62.47
C GLU A 11 18.43 -36.02 -62.15
N GLY A 12 18.99 -35.44 -63.21
CA GLY A 12 19.98 -34.38 -63.10
C GLY A 12 19.48 -33.27 -62.18
N GLU A 13 20.26 -33.00 -61.15
CA GLU A 13 19.98 -32.03 -60.09
C GLU A 13 19.54 -30.69 -60.69
N ALA A 14 18.25 -30.38 -60.59
CA ALA A 14 17.68 -29.18 -61.18
C ALA A 14 18.35 -27.94 -60.57
N ALA A 15 18.93 -27.08 -61.42
CA ALA A 15 19.59 -25.86 -60.97
C ALA A 15 18.64 -25.04 -60.07
N PRO A 16 19.12 -24.53 -58.92
CA PRO A 16 18.25 -23.90 -57.93
C PRO A 16 17.53 -22.70 -58.55
N SER A 17 16.21 -22.69 -58.43
CA SER A 17 15.40 -21.57 -58.92
C SER A 17 15.80 -20.28 -58.20
N ARG A 18 15.88 -19.16 -58.94
CA ARG A 18 16.25 -17.85 -58.36
C ARG A 18 15.38 -17.47 -57.15
N SER A 19 14.11 -17.85 -57.18
CA SER A 19 13.18 -17.67 -56.06
C SER A 19 13.59 -18.48 -54.83
N GLY A 20 13.97 -19.76 -55.00
CA GLY A 20 14.43 -20.61 -53.91
C GLY A 20 15.70 -20.08 -53.22
N VAL A 21 16.62 -19.49 -53.98
CA VAL A 21 17.81 -18.84 -53.42
C VAL A 21 17.43 -17.65 -52.53
N VAL A 22 16.47 -16.80 -52.97
CA VAL A 22 16.00 -15.67 -52.16
C VAL A 22 15.35 -16.15 -50.86
N TRP A 23 14.50 -17.17 -50.91
CA TRP A 23 13.87 -17.74 -49.72
C TRP A 23 14.88 -18.34 -48.75
N ASN A 24 15.89 -19.05 -49.24
CA ASN A 24 16.97 -19.60 -48.41
C ASN A 24 17.81 -18.50 -47.74
N VAL A 25 18.08 -17.40 -48.44
CA VAL A 25 18.78 -16.25 -47.84
C VAL A 25 17.91 -15.60 -46.76
N LEU A 26 16.62 -15.44 -47.01
CA LEU A 26 15.69 -14.83 -46.05
C LEU A 26 15.51 -15.70 -44.80
N THR A 27 15.43 -17.02 -44.93
CA THR A 27 15.36 -17.92 -43.78
C THR A 27 16.63 -17.88 -42.94
N VAL A 28 17.81 -17.85 -43.58
CA VAL A 28 19.08 -17.68 -42.87
C VAL A 28 19.15 -16.35 -42.12
N LEU A 29 18.68 -15.25 -42.73
CA LEU A 29 18.64 -13.95 -42.05
C LEU A 29 17.73 -13.97 -40.83
N VAL A 30 16.53 -14.53 -40.94
CA VAL A 30 15.58 -14.63 -39.81
C VAL A 30 16.17 -15.46 -38.67
N LEU A 31 16.80 -16.60 -38.97
CA LEU A 31 17.47 -17.43 -37.96
C LEU A 31 18.61 -16.68 -37.27
N LEU A 32 19.41 -15.93 -38.04
CA LEU A 32 20.50 -15.13 -37.50
C LEU A 32 19.96 -14.02 -36.58
N THR A 33 18.90 -13.32 -36.98
CA THR A 33 18.23 -12.32 -36.14
C THR A 33 17.71 -12.93 -34.84
N ALA A 34 17.07 -14.11 -34.90
CA ALA A 34 16.55 -14.78 -33.71
C ALA A 34 17.68 -15.13 -32.72
N VAL A 35 18.83 -15.59 -33.22
CA VAL A 35 20.02 -15.87 -32.41
C VAL A 35 20.57 -14.58 -31.79
N ILE A 36 20.68 -13.49 -32.55
CA ILE A 36 21.13 -12.19 -32.03
C ILE A 36 20.21 -11.72 -30.90
N VAL A 37 18.90 -11.79 -31.09
CA VAL A 37 17.92 -11.40 -30.06
C VAL A 37 18.11 -12.24 -28.81
N GLY A 38 18.24 -13.56 -28.93
CA GLY A 38 18.49 -14.45 -27.79
C GLY A 38 19.77 -14.10 -27.03
N VAL A 39 20.86 -13.77 -27.74
CA VAL A 39 22.13 -13.35 -27.12
C VAL A 39 21.97 -12.01 -26.39
N VAL A 40 21.27 -11.03 -26.98
CA VAL A 40 20.99 -9.74 -26.32
C VAL A 40 20.21 -9.95 -25.02
N PHE A 41 19.16 -10.78 -25.05
CA PHE A 41 18.38 -11.12 -23.85
C PHE A 41 19.25 -11.77 -22.78
N LEU A 42 20.14 -12.71 -23.15
CA LEU A 42 21.05 -13.35 -22.20
C LEU A 42 22.01 -12.32 -21.57
N ILE A 43 22.55 -11.38 -22.35
CA ILE A 43 23.42 -10.32 -21.85
C ILE A 43 22.68 -9.43 -20.85
N VAL A 44 21.45 -9.02 -21.18
CA VAL A 44 20.59 -8.22 -20.28
C VAL A 44 20.30 -8.98 -18.98
N PHE A 45 20.02 -10.28 -19.06
CA PHE A 45 19.76 -11.11 -17.89
C PHE A 45 20.97 -11.21 -16.95
N VAL A 46 22.18 -11.38 -17.51
CA VAL A 46 23.42 -11.50 -16.71
C VAL A 46 23.89 -10.14 -16.18
N LYS A 47 23.66 -9.06 -16.92
CA LYS A 47 24.04 -7.69 -16.54
C LYS A 47 22.87 -6.73 -16.79
N PRO A 48 21.92 -6.61 -15.85
CA PRO A 48 20.71 -5.81 -16.05
C PRO A 48 21.00 -4.30 -16.20
N ASN A 49 22.15 -3.82 -15.70
CA ASN A 49 22.49 -2.40 -15.72
C ASN A 49 23.21 -1.95 -17.00
N ILE A 50 23.25 -2.76 -18.06
CA ILE A 50 23.89 -2.38 -19.34
C ILE A 50 22.97 -1.45 -20.14
N GLY A 51 23.53 -0.46 -20.84
CA GLY A 51 22.75 0.52 -21.61
C GLY A 51 21.94 -0.02 -22.80
N ILE A 52 22.10 -1.30 -23.17
CA ILE A 52 21.25 -1.96 -24.18
C ILE A 52 19.97 -2.55 -23.56
N ASN A 53 19.88 -2.62 -22.22
CA ASN A 53 18.65 -3.03 -21.54
C ASN A 53 17.64 -1.87 -21.60
N PRO A 54 16.46 -2.03 -22.26
CA PRO A 54 15.43 -1.00 -22.26
C PRO A 54 14.75 -0.80 -20.90
N PHE A 55 14.96 -1.72 -19.94
CA PHE A 55 14.42 -1.69 -18.59
C PHE A 55 15.54 -1.88 -17.54
N PRO A 56 16.52 -0.95 -17.44
CA PRO A 56 17.52 -1.04 -16.39
C PRO A 56 16.84 -0.89 -15.02
N PRO A 57 17.23 -1.69 -14.01
CA PRO A 57 16.66 -1.55 -12.68
C PRO A 57 17.00 -0.16 -12.10
N PRO A 58 16.17 0.41 -11.21
CA PRO A 58 16.43 1.70 -10.61
C PRO A 58 17.79 1.76 -9.93
N GLU A 59 18.58 2.79 -10.22
CA GLU A 59 19.80 3.06 -9.46
C GLU A 59 19.38 3.57 -8.07
N ILE A 60 19.59 2.75 -7.03
CA ILE A 60 19.39 3.22 -5.66
C ILE A 60 20.32 4.40 -5.39
N PRO A 61 19.81 5.57 -4.94
CA PRO A 61 20.65 6.71 -4.65
C PRO A 61 21.63 6.32 -3.53
N VAL A 62 22.89 6.74 -3.67
CA VAL A 62 23.89 6.62 -2.61
C VAL A 62 23.32 7.28 -1.35
N ARG A 63 23.18 6.52 -0.27
CA ARG A 63 22.77 7.07 1.03
C ARG A 63 23.83 8.07 1.48
N ILE A 64 23.49 9.35 1.42
CA ILE A 64 24.26 10.40 2.08
C ILE A 64 24.14 10.11 3.58
N ALA A 65 25.21 9.62 4.20
CA ALA A 65 25.31 9.58 5.64
C ALA A 65 25.44 11.04 6.11
N LEU A 66 24.31 11.61 6.53
CA LEU A 66 24.33 12.86 7.27
C LEU A 66 24.96 12.53 8.63
N ASP A 67 26.06 13.19 8.98
CA ASP A 67 26.69 13.02 10.30
C ASP A 67 25.62 13.22 11.37
N THR A 68 25.23 12.13 12.04
CA THR A 68 24.29 12.20 13.16
C THR A 68 24.93 13.12 14.20
N PRO A 69 24.30 14.25 14.59
CA PRO A 69 24.82 15.07 15.65
C PRO A 69 24.80 14.25 16.93
N THR A 70 25.96 13.79 17.37
CA THR A 70 26.16 13.19 18.69
C THR A 70 25.57 14.16 19.72
N PRO A 71 24.58 13.75 20.53
CA PRO A 71 23.99 14.66 21.51
C PRO A 71 25.08 15.10 22.50
N PRO A 72 25.20 16.41 22.80
CA PRO A 72 26.14 16.86 23.81
C PRO A 72 25.77 16.23 25.17
N PRO A 73 26.77 15.89 26.01
CA PRO A 73 26.50 15.30 27.32
C PRO A 73 25.61 16.23 28.14
N LYS A 74 24.48 15.70 28.63
CA LYS A 74 23.56 16.42 29.51
C LYS A 74 24.33 16.90 30.74
N SER A 75 24.44 18.22 30.90
CA SER A 75 24.94 18.83 32.12
C SER A 75 23.94 18.53 33.24
N VAL A 76 24.34 17.68 34.19
CA VAL A 76 23.53 17.36 35.36
C VAL A 76 23.71 18.51 36.35
N LEU A 77 22.65 19.28 36.58
CA LEU A 77 22.62 20.28 37.64
C LEU A 77 22.72 19.58 39.02
N PRO A 78 23.43 20.17 40.00
CA PRO A 78 23.54 19.58 41.33
C PRO A 78 22.16 19.54 42.01
N PRO A 79 21.84 18.48 42.78
CA PRO A 79 20.57 18.41 43.49
C PRO A 79 20.52 19.51 44.56
N THR A 80 19.59 20.45 44.42
CA THR A 80 19.22 21.39 45.48
C THR A 80 17.80 21.09 45.89
N TRP A 81 17.65 20.28 46.93
CA TRP A 81 16.40 20.17 47.68
C TRP A 81 16.72 20.19 49.16
N THR A 82 16.57 21.37 49.77
CA THR A 82 16.31 21.48 51.20
C THR A 82 14.80 21.48 51.37
N PRO A 83 14.16 20.40 51.86
CA PRO A 83 12.74 20.44 52.14
C PRO A 83 12.50 21.42 53.31
N THR A 84 11.79 22.51 53.03
CA THR A 84 11.20 23.35 54.07
C THR A 84 10.02 22.56 54.65
N ALA A 85 10.03 22.29 55.95
CA ALA A 85 8.91 21.65 56.63
C ALA A 85 7.66 22.52 56.48
N SER A 86 6.67 22.00 55.75
CA SER A 86 5.34 22.60 55.61
C SER A 86 4.57 22.46 56.93
N PRO A 87 3.81 23.47 57.39
CA PRO A 87 2.97 23.33 58.57
C PRO A 87 1.90 22.26 58.34
N VAL A 88 1.72 21.40 59.35
CA VAL A 88 0.71 20.33 59.37
C VAL A 88 -0.69 20.92 59.25
N PRO A 89 -1.57 20.41 58.35
CA PRO A 89 -2.94 20.88 58.26
C PRO A 89 -3.73 20.52 59.53
N LEU A 90 -4.50 21.49 60.02
CA LEU A 90 -5.41 21.32 61.15
C LEU A 90 -6.68 20.62 60.65
N GLU A 91 -6.99 19.46 61.24
CA GLU A 91 -8.24 18.71 61.00
C GLU A 91 -9.45 19.65 61.20
N THR A 92 -10.09 20.01 60.09
CA THR A 92 -11.35 20.75 60.08
C THR A 92 -12.47 19.74 59.92
N SER A 93 -13.45 19.75 60.82
CA SER A 93 -14.61 18.87 60.75
C SER A 93 -15.44 19.16 59.50
N THR A 94 -15.34 18.31 58.49
CA THR A 94 -16.18 18.33 57.30
C THR A 94 -17.61 17.90 57.68
N PRO A 95 -18.66 18.65 57.32
CA PRO A 95 -20.03 18.24 57.58
C PRO A 95 -20.41 17.02 56.72
N VAL A 96 -21.17 16.10 57.31
CA VAL A 96 -21.67 14.86 56.70
C VAL A 96 -22.60 15.18 55.51
N PRO A 97 -22.52 14.43 54.38
CA PRO A 97 -23.41 14.65 53.25
C PRO A 97 -24.89 14.45 53.64
N THR A 98 -25.72 15.42 53.26
CA THR A 98 -27.19 15.31 53.35
C THR A 98 -27.69 14.52 52.15
N SER A 99 -28.52 13.51 52.38
CA SER A 99 -29.14 12.71 51.30
C SER A 99 -30.02 13.59 50.41
N THR A 100 -29.59 13.76 49.17
CA THR A 100 -30.38 14.36 48.08
C THR A 100 -31.44 13.34 47.63
N PRO A 101 -32.73 13.73 47.50
CA PRO A 101 -33.76 12.83 47.00
C PRO A 101 -33.52 12.48 45.52
N LEU A 102 -33.84 11.23 45.18
CA LEU A 102 -33.73 10.63 43.85
C LEU A 102 -34.62 11.37 42.83
N PRO A 103 -34.12 11.75 41.64
CA PRO A 103 -34.96 12.36 40.61
C PRO A 103 -35.91 11.33 39.99
N THR A 104 -37.17 11.71 39.90
CA THR A 104 -38.22 11.03 39.14
C THR A 104 -37.81 10.92 37.67
N GLN A 105 -37.93 9.71 37.12
CA GLN A 105 -37.67 9.40 35.71
C GLN A 105 -38.75 10.07 34.85
N GLU A 106 -38.34 11.07 34.06
CA GLU A 106 -39.13 11.68 33.00
C GLU A 106 -38.49 11.29 31.66
N ASP A 107 -39.28 10.67 30.80
CA ASP A 107 -38.90 10.24 29.46
C ASP A 107 -38.38 11.43 28.64
N ALA A 108 -37.10 11.42 28.29
CA ALA A 108 -36.49 12.40 27.40
C ALA A 108 -35.82 11.71 26.22
N VAL A 109 -36.28 12.14 25.04
CA VAL A 109 -35.87 11.80 23.69
C VAL A 109 -34.35 11.93 23.51
N VAL A 110 -33.73 10.93 22.88
CA VAL A 110 -32.31 10.94 22.50
C VAL A 110 -32.11 11.94 21.35
N THR A 111 -31.61 13.12 21.69
CA THR A 111 -30.98 14.04 20.74
C THR A 111 -29.48 13.76 20.72
N GLN A 112 -28.95 13.49 19.53
CA GLN A 112 -27.54 13.36 19.18
C GLN A 112 -26.70 14.48 19.82
N ALA A 113 -25.66 14.09 20.56
CA ALA A 113 -24.56 14.96 20.93
C ALA A 113 -23.49 14.83 19.83
N GLU A 114 -23.21 15.94 19.15
CA GLU A 114 -22.00 16.13 18.35
C GLU A 114 -20.81 16.05 19.30
N GLU A 115 -19.95 15.05 19.10
CA GLU A 115 -18.65 14.95 19.76
C GLU A 115 -17.63 15.50 18.77
N ASP A 116 -17.16 16.72 19.05
CA ASP A 116 -16.06 17.39 18.36
C ASP A 116 -14.83 16.46 18.35
N THR A 117 -14.62 15.81 17.20
CA THR A 117 -13.38 15.11 16.90
C THR A 117 -12.36 16.18 16.50
N GLU A 118 -11.49 16.53 17.44
CA GLU A 118 -10.32 17.37 17.20
C GLU A 118 -9.43 16.64 16.18
N SER A 119 -9.57 17.05 14.91
CA SER A 119 -8.79 16.60 13.77
C SER A 119 -7.31 16.81 14.07
N GLY A 120 -6.55 15.72 14.05
CA GLY A 120 -5.08 15.76 14.08
C GLY A 120 -4.57 16.67 12.97
N ASP A 121 -3.66 17.56 13.36
CA ASP A 121 -2.89 18.50 12.54
C ASP A 121 -2.27 17.80 11.32
N GLY A 122 -3.00 17.83 10.21
CA GLY A 122 -2.51 17.49 8.89
C GLY A 122 -1.71 18.67 8.37
N GLY A 123 -0.40 18.48 8.19
CA GLY A 123 0.47 19.49 7.61
C GLY A 123 -0.09 19.99 6.28
N GLU A 124 -0.44 21.27 6.26
CA GLU A 124 -0.96 21.98 5.09
C GLU A 124 0.07 21.93 3.95
N ILE A 125 -0.16 21.02 3.01
CA ILE A 125 0.32 21.13 1.64
C ILE A 125 -0.84 21.66 0.80
N ASP A 126 -0.80 22.96 0.54
CA ASP A 126 -1.56 23.68 -0.47
C ASP A 126 -1.60 22.89 -1.78
N GLY A 127 -2.72 22.21 -2.02
CA GLY A 127 -2.99 21.38 -3.19
C GLY A 127 -4.36 20.73 -3.08
N ASP A 128 -5.35 21.25 -3.80
CA ASP A 128 -6.66 20.62 -3.98
C ASP A 128 -6.48 19.29 -4.74
N PHE A 129 -6.23 18.22 -3.98
CA PHE A 129 -6.07 16.87 -4.50
C PHE A 129 -7.35 16.44 -5.23
N PRO A 130 -7.28 15.90 -6.46
CA PRO A 130 -8.47 15.51 -7.19
C PRO A 130 -9.19 14.30 -6.59
N VAL A 131 -8.56 13.57 -5.67
CA VAL A 131 -9.11 12.44 -4.93
C VAL A 131 -9.09 12.77 -3.44
N VAL A 132 -10.25 12.66 -2.79
CA VAL A 132 -10.42 12.92 -1.35
C VAL A 132 -11.03 11.72 -0.65
N LEU A 133 -10.97 11.71 0.68
CA LEU A 133 -11.66 10.70 1.50
C LEU A 133 -13.18 10.80 1.28
N HIS A 134 -13.82 9.66 1.02
CA HIS A 134 -15.27 9.62 0.86
C HIS A 134 -15.97 9.69 2.23
N ASP A 135 -17.06 10.44 2.31
CA ASP A 135 -17.89 10.55 3.51
C ASP A 135 -18.27 9.17 4.08
N GLY A 136 -18.13 9.01 5.40
CA GLY A 136 -18.39 7.74 6.07
C GLY A 136 -17.25 6.72 5.99
N SER A 137 -16.05 7.13 5.59
CA SER A 137 -14.79 6.39 5.77
C SER A 137 -13.93 7.03 6.87
N PRO A 138 -13.09 6.28 7.61
CA PRO A 138 -12.96 4.82 7.59
C PRO A 138 -14.12 4.11 8.30
N GLN A 139 -14.40 2.87 7.90
CA GLN A 139 -15.29 1.96 8.60
C GLN A 139 -14.51 0.77 9.14
N TYR A 140 -14.91 0.26 10.29
CA TYR A 140 -14.24 -0.84 10.98
C TYR A 140 -15.19 -2.01 11.10
N ILE A 141 -14.83 -3.13 10.48
CA ILE A 141 -15.66 -4.32 10.40
C ILE A 141 -14.84 -5.59 10.67
N PRO A 142 -15.48 -6.72 10.97
CA PRO A 142 -14.76 -7.99 11.07
C PRO A 142 -14.31 -8.45 9.69
N ALA A 143 -13.04 -8.87 9.59
CA ALA A 143 -12.45 -9.42 8.37
C ALA A 143 -13.20 -10.64 7.84
N THR A 144 -13.87 -11.39 8.72
CA THR A 144 -14.71 -12.54 8.36
C THR A 144 -15.88 -12.20 7.45
N SER A 145 -16.22 -10.91 7.31
CA SER A 145 -17.20 -10.42 6.33
C SER A 145 -16.79 -10.71 4.88
N PHE A 146 -15.48 -10.70 4.60
CA PHE A 146 -14.90 -10.94 3.27
C PHE A 146 -13.97 -12.16 3.25
N HIS A 147 -13.37 -12.51 4.39
CA HIS A 147 -12.45 -13.64 4.59
C HIS A 147 -12.95 -14.55 5.73
N PRO A 148 -14.01 -15.35 5.53
CA PRO A 148 -14.57 -16.19 6.59
C PRO A 148 -13.62 -17.30 7.06
N ASP A 149 -12.56 -17.59 6.31
CA ASP A 149 -11.58 -18.65 6.56
C ASP A 149 -10.38 -18.23 7.43
N VAL A 150 -10.07 -16.94 7.52
CA VAL A 150 -8.87 -16.46 8.25
C VAL A 150 -9.12 -16.23 9.74
N GLY A 151 -10.38 -16.03 10.12
CA GLY A 151 -10.76 -15.72 11.50
C GLY A 151 -10.02 -14.49 12.02
N CYS A 152 -9.37 -14.63 13.18
CA CYS A 152 -8.59 -13.55 13.81
C CYS A 152 -7.10 -13.59 13.45
N ASN A 153 -6.68 -14.38 12.45
CA ASN A 153 -5.27 -14.48 12.05
C ASN A 153 -4.97 -13.58 10.83
N TRP A 154 -5.59 -12.40 10.82
CA TRP A 154 -5.52 -11.47 9.70
C TRP A 154 -5.99 -10.09 10.14
N MET A 155 -5.33 -9.06 9.62
CA MET A 155 -5.87 -7.71 9.60
C MET A 155 -5.47 -7.00 8.30
N GLY A 156 -6.31 -6.07 7.84
CA GLY A 156 -6.09 -5.42 6.56
C GLY A 156 -6.87 -4.13 6.36
N VAL A 157 -6.49 -3.39 5.33
CA VAL A 157 -7.21 -2.23 4.83
C VAL A 157 -7.70 -2.53 3.41
N ALA A 158 -8.96 -2.25 3.13
CA ALA A 158 -9.57 -2.48 1.83
C ALA A 158 -10.49 -1.32 1.46
N GLY A 159 -10.95 -1.29 0.22
CA GLY A 159 -11.78 -0.20 -0.23
C GLY A 159 -11.92 -0.13 -1.73
N GLN A 160 -12.37 1.03 -2.23
CA GLN A 160 -12.48 1.34 -3.65
C GLN A 160 -12.32 2.84 -3.87
N VAL A 161 -12.01 3.21 -5.11
CA VAL A 161 -12.01 4.60 -5.55
C VAL A 161 -13.16 4.79 -6.53
N ILE A 162 -13.97 5.82 -6.31
CA ILE A 162 -15.11 6.17 -7.16
C ILE A 162 -14.96 7.57 -7.76
N ASP A 163 -15.58 7.79 -8.92
CA ASP A 163 -15.59 9.10 -9.58
C ASP A 163 -16.68 10.02 -8.99
N VAL A 164 -16.81 11.23 -9.56
CA VAL A 164 -17.84 12.21 -9.20
C VAL A 164 -19.28 11.68 -9.35
N ASN A 165 -19.49 10.68 -10.21
CA ASN A 165 -20.78 10.03 -10.49
C ASN A 165 -21.00 8.74 -9.69
N GLY A 166 -20.03 8.34 -8.86
CA GLY A 166 -20.05 7.07 -8.14
C GLY A 166 -19.63 5.84 -8.97
N ALA A 167 -19.07 6.06 -10.17
CA ALA A 167 -18.54 4.98 -11.00
C ALA A 167 -17.16 4.52 -10.48
N PRO A 168 -16.84 3.21 -10.55
CA PRO A 168 -15.57 2.68 -10.09
C PRO A 168 -14.40 3.15 -10.95
N VAL A 169 -13.33 3.64 -10.31
CA VAL A 169 -12.10 4.08 -10.98
C VAL A 169 -10.99 3.05 -10.80
N GLN A 170 -10.71 2.30 -11.86
CA GLN A 170 -9.69 1.25 -11.88
C GLN A 170 -8.33 1.77 -12.36
N GLY A 171 -7.26 1.04 -12.03
CA GLY A 171 -5.91 1.32 -12.52
C GLY A 171 -5.19 2.49 -11.82
N LEU A 172 -5.78 3.05 -10.76
CA LEU A 172 -5.06 3.86 -9.77
C LEU A 172 -4.27 2.97 -8.83
N ILE A 173 -3.24 3.53 -8.20
CA ILE A 173 -2.39 2.83 -7.23
C ILE A 173 -2.75 3.32 -5.83
N VAL A 174 -2.98 2.39 -4.91
CA VAL A 174 -3.09 2.64 -3.49
C VAL A 174 -1.76 2.32 -2.85
N GLU A 175 -1.21 3.30 -2.15
CA GLU A 175 -0.01 3.17 -1.33
C GLU A 175 -0.41 3.10 0.13
N VAL A 176 0.04 2.06 0.84
CA VAL A 176 -0.16 1.89 2.27
C VAL A 176 1.19 1.82 2.96
N GLY A 177 1.36 2.58 4.03
CA GLY A 177 2.61 2.65 4.75
C GLY A 177 2.43 3.05 6.20
N GLY A 178 3.56 3.31 6.85
CA GLY A 178 3.60 3.67 8.26
C GLY A 178 4.16 2.55 9.13
N ASN A 179 3.90 2.65 10.43
CA ASN A 179 4.44 1.74 11.44
C ASN A 179 3.31 1.00 12.15
N LEU A 180 3.46 -0.32 12.29
CA LEU A 180 2.55 -1.20 13.02
C LEU A 180 3.39 -2.14 13.88
N ASP A 181 3.15 -2.15 15.19
CA ASP A 181 3.95 -2.90 16.18
C ASP A 181 5.48 -2.67 16.08
N GLY A 182 5.90 -1.44 15.78
CA GLY A 182 7.32 -1.11 15.65
C GLY A 182 7.96 -1.47 14.30
N GLU A 183 7.26 -2.16 13.40
CA GLU A 183 7.73 -2.50 12.06
C GLU A 183 7.11 -1.61 10.96
N ASN A 184 7.84 -1.36 9.87
CA ASN A 184 7.31 -0.60 8.74
C ASN A 184 6.49 -1.51 7.81
N ILE A 185 5.27 -1.09 7.48
CA ILE A 185 4.41 -1.81 6.54
C ILE A 185 5.05 -1.80 5.15
N GLY A 186 5.33 -2.98 4.58
CA GLY A 186 5.85 -3.15 3.20
C GLY A 186 7.32 -2.74 2.98
N ASN A 187 7.92 -2.00 3.92
CA ASN A 187 9.32 -1.55 3.94
C ASN A 187 9.85 -1.06 2.56
N PRO A 188 9.51 0.17 2.10
CA PRO A 188 8.90 1.25 2.89
C PRO A 188 7.36 1.29 2.88
N THR A 189 6.71 0.76 1.84
CA THR A 189 5.25 0.82 1.62
C THR A 189 4.79 -0.37 0.79
N ILE A 190 3.49 -0.66 0.82
CA ILE A 190 2.82 -1.61 -0.06
C ILE A 190 2.08 -0.83 -1.15
N LEU A 191 2.29 -1.20 -2.41
CA LEU A 191 1.58 -0.64 -3.55
C LEU A 191 0.60 -1.67 -4.10
N GLN A 192 -0.65 -1.28 -4.31
CA GLN A 192 -1.68 -2.13 -4.89
C GLN A 192 -2.52 -1.37 -5.90
N ALA A 193 -2.79 -1.99 -7.06
CA ALA A 193 -3.70 -1.39 -8.02
C ALA A 193 -5.17 -1.58 -7.61
N THR A 194 -5.97 -0.54 -7.82
CA THR A 194 -7.44 -0.61 -7.77
C THR A 194 -7.99 -1.51 -8.87
N GLY A 195 -9.02 -2.29 -8.54
CA GLY A 195 -9.64 -3.29 -9.41
C GLY A 195 -9.07 -4.71 -9.26
N LEU A 196 -8.13 -4.92 -8.33
CA LEU A 196 -7.57 -6.25 -8.04
C LEU A 196 -8.36 -7.03 -6.98
N ALA A 197 -9.14 -6.35 -6.14
CA ALA A 197 -9.93 -6.97 -5.07
C ALA A 197 -11.42 -6.72 -5.30
N THR A 198 -12.00 -7.41 -6.29
CA THR A 198 -13.38 -7.15 -6.75
C THR A 198 -14.47 -7.45 -5.72
N ALA A 199 -14.13 -8.14 -4.63
CA ALA A 199 -15.01 -8.32 -3.48
C ALA A 199 -15.45 -6.98 -2.85
N TYR A 200 -14.64 -5.92 -3.01
CA TYR A 200 -14.89 -4.58 -2.48
C TYR A 200 -15.48 -3.60 -3.51
N GLY A 201 -15.84 -4.08 -4.70
CA GLY A 201 -16.32 -3.28 -5.84
C GLY A 201 -15.42 -3.44 -7.07
N GLU A 202 -15.87 -2.99 -8.24
CA GLU A 202 -15.09 -3.16 -9.49
C GLU A 202 -13.74 -2.43 -9.47
N ALA A 203 -13.60 -1.38 -8.67
CA ALA A 203 -12.35 -0.67 -8.40
C ALA A 203 -11.73 -1.03 -7.04
N GLY A 204 -12.05 -2.23 -6.53
CA GLY A 204 -11.66 -2.65 -5.20
C GLY A 204 -10.16 -2.89 -5.02
N PHE A 205 -9.63 -2.59 -3.84
CA PHE A 205 -8.28 -2.92 -3.39
C PHE A 205 -8.32 -3.56 -2.00
N GLU A 206 -7.28 -4.29 -1.63
CA GLU A 206 -7.13 -4.94 -0.34
C GLU A 206 -5.65 -5.19 0.00
N VAL A 207 -5.18 -4.54 1.05
CA VAL A 207 -3.83 -4.69 1.59
C VAL A 207 -3.91 -5.40 2.93
N LYS A 208 -3.29 -6.58 3.02
CA LYS A 208 -3.04 -7.23 4.30
C LYS A 208 -1.95 -6.46 5.06
N LEU A 209 -2.21 -6.12 6.31
CA LEU A 209 -1.28 -5.38 7.17
C LEU A 209 -0.50 -6.32 8.10
N ALA A 210 -1.17 -7.31 8.69
CA ALA A 210 -0.56 -8.29 9.60
C ALA A 210 -1.30 -9.63 9.65
N ASP A 211 -0.70 -10.60 10.33
CA ASP A 211 -1.23 -11.96 10.56
C ASP A 211 -2.09 -12.06 11.84
N GLU A 212 -2.34 -10.95 12.53
CA GLU A 212 -3.26 -10.84 13.67
C GLU A 212 -3.64 -9.36 13.87
N PRO A 213 -4.76 -9.05 14.52
CA PRO A 213 -5.13 -7.68 14.87
C PRO A 213 -4.12 -7.06 15.84
N ILE A 214 -3.69 -5.84 15.51
CA ILE A 214 -2.73 -5.06 16.27
C ILE A 214 -3.34 -3.68 16.45
N GLU A 215 -3.25 -3.12 17.66
CA GLU A 215 -3.68 -1.75 17.92
C GLU A 215 -2.62 -0.73 17.46
N SER A 216 -3.08 0.35 16.82
CA SER A 216 -2.22 1.49 16.46
C SER A 216 -2.99 2.80 16.49
N PHE A 217 -2.32 3.86 16.98
CA PHE A 217 -2.90 5.21 17.10
C PHE A 217 -2.50 6.11 15.92
N GLY A 218 -3.01 5.84 14.72
CA GLY A 218 -2.79 6.70 13.54
C GLY A 218 -1.38 6.64 12.94
N SER A 219 -0.61 5.60 13.27
CA SER A 219 0.75 5.39 12.75
C SER A 219 0.78 4.69 11.39
N VAL A 220 -0.37 4.19 10.92
CA VAL A 220 -0.57 3.62 9.59
C VAL A 220 -1.35 4.61 8.72
N TRP A 221 -0.97 4.72 7.46
CA TRP A 221 -1.58 5.64 6.50
C TRP A 221 -1.80 5.01 5.13
N ILE A 222 -2.74 5.57 4.38
CA ILE A 222 -3.09 5.20 3.01
C ILE A 222 -3.11 6.44 2.12
N GLN A 223 -2.69 6.31 0.86
CA GLN A 223 -2.70 7.37 -0.15
C GLN A 223 -3.03 6.79 -1.52
N VAL A 224 -3.64 7.60 -2.38
CA VAL A 224 -3.91 7.25 -3.78
C VAL A 224 -2.91 7.98 -4.67
N LEU A 225 -2.32 7.21 -5.58
CA LEU A 225 -1.39 7.66 -6.61
C LEU A 225 -1.97 7.41 -8.01
N ASP A 226 -1.52 8.20 -8.98
CA ASP A 226 -1.76 7.93 -10.39
C ASP A 226 -0.83 6.81 -10.93
N GLN A 227 -0.94 6.51 -12.23
CA GLN A 227 -0.12 5.50 -12.91
C GLN A 227 1.37 5.88 -13.02
N ALA A 228 1.71 7.15 -12.82
CA ALA A 228 3.09 7.63 -12.78
C ALA A 228 3.67 7.61 -11.35
N GLY A 229 2.89 7.21 -10.34
CA GLY A 229 3.29 7.21 -8.94
C GLY A 229 3.23 8.60 -8.30
N LEU A 230 2.52 9.56 -8.91
CA LEU A 230 2.31 10.88 -8.31
C LEU A 230 1.12 10.83 -7.35
N PRO A 231 1.23 11.43 -6.15
CA PRO A 231 0.13 11.47 -5.21
C PRO A 231 -1.02 12.33 -5.76
N ILE A 232 -2.22 11.78 -5.71
CA ILE A 232 -3.46 12.44 -6.13
C ILE A 232 -4.50 12.52 -5.01
N SER A 233 -4.15 12.04 -3.81
CA SER A 233 -4.84 12.29 -2.54
C SER A 233 -3.85 12.70 -1.46
N GLU A 234 -4.36 13.20 -0.34
CA GLU A 234 -3.61 13.28 0.91
C GLU A 234 -3.30 11.89 1.47
N LYS A 235 -2.36 11.84 2.43
CA LYS A 235 -2.15 10.66 3.27
C LYS A 235 -3.20 10.65 4.38
N ILE A 236 -4.04 9.62 4.39
CA ILE A 236 -5.05 9.44 5.42
C ILE A 236 -4.50 8.45 6.45
N SER A 237 -4.17 8.95 7.64
CA SER A 237 -3.84 8.10 8.78
C SER A 237 -5.10 7.50 9.41
N PHE A 238 -5.02 6.27 9.90
CA PHE A 238 -6.16 5.60 10.52
C PHE A 238 -5.76 4.76 11.73
N PHE A 239 -6.75 4.50 12.60
CA PHE A 239 -6.59 3.61 13.74
C PHE A 239 -6.67 2.14 13.32
N THR A 240 -5.98 1.29 14.06
CA THR A 240 -6.16 -0.17 14.00
C THR A 240 -6.41 -0.69 15.40
N PHE A 241 -7.00 -1.88 15.52
CA PHE A 241 -7.46 -2.43 16.79
C PHE A 241 -6.94 -3.86 16.98
N ASP A 242 -6.80 -4.26 18.23
CA ASP A 242 -6.38 -5.61 18.65
C ASP A 242 -7.55 -6.59 18.78
N ASP A 243 -8.74 -6.22 18.30
CA ASP A 243 -9.94 -7.05 18.31
C ASP A 243 -10.35 -7.53 16.90
N CYS A 244 -10.89 -8.75 16.84
CA CYS A 244 -11.29 -9.39 15.59
C CYS A 244 -12.59 -8.80 14.99
N GLU A 245 -13.31 -7.95 15.72
CA GLU A 245 -14.55 -7.32 15.24
C GLU A 245 -14.26 -6.06 14.42
N ARG A 246 -13.03 -5.55 14.47
CA ARG A 246 -12.58 -4.31 13.82
C ARG A 246 -11.23 -4.46 13.10
N ASN A 247 -10.88 -5.67 12.70
CA ASN A 247 -9.60 -6.00 12.06
C ASN A 247 -9.59 -5.80 10.53
N LEU A 248 -10.69 -5.36 9.93
CA LEU A 248 -10.75 -4.92 8.53
C LEU A 248 -11.19 -3.46 8.46
N ILE A 249 -10.31 -2.60 7.95
CA ILE A 249 -10.52 -1.17 7.80
C ILE A 249 -10.98 -0.89 6.36
N ILE A 250 -12.20 -0.41 6.18
CA ILE A 250 -12.75 -0.03 4.87
C ILE A 250 -12.58 1.46 4.64
N ILE A 251 -11.85 1.83 3.57
CA ILE A 251 -11.57 3.23 3.21
C ILE A 251 -11.97 3.46 1.76
N TYR A 252 -12.95 4.32 1.55
CA TYR A 252 -13.35 4.75 0.21
C TYR A 252 -12.79 6.13 -0.11
N PHE A 253 -12.40 6.30 -1.36
CA PHE A 253 -11.97 7.57 -1.92
C PHE A 253 -12.89 8.00 -3.04
N LYS A 254 -13.03 9.32 -3.22
CA LYS A 254 -13.89 9.92 -4.22
C LYS A 254 -13.13 10.97 -5.02
N GLN A 255 -13.27 10.94 -6.34
CA GLN A 255 -12.83 12.04 -7.18
C GLN A 255 -13.79 13.22 -7.07
N ILE A 256 -13.24 14.43 -7.05
CA ILE A 256 -14.02 15.67 -6.95
C ILE A 256 -14.06 16.48 -8.25
N ARG A 257 -13.29 16.11 -9.27
CA ARG A 257 -13.21 16.81 -10.56
C ARG A 257 -12.70 15.94 -11.70
#